data_AF-A0A1Z5TRN9-F1
#
_entry.id   AF-A0A1Z5TRN9-F1
#
_cell.length_a   1.000
_cell.length_b   1.000
_cell.length_c   1.000
_cell.angle_alpha   90.00
_cell.angle_beta   90.00
_cell.angle_gamma   90.00
#
_symmetry.space_group_name_H-M   'P 1'
#
loop_
_entity.id
_entity.type
_entity.pdbx_description
1 polymer ?
#
loop_
_entity_poly.entity_id
_entity_poly.type
_entity_poly.pdbx_seq_one_letter_code
_entity_poly.pdbx_strand_id
1 'polypeptide(L)'
;MYIPQWLATMMAWSPRLFLNDVRLHCRHDLERIWSKSERKVLRMADSAKIPIIHDVLIVGAGPCGLAVAARLREQTPSALFTDEEHRRFHWLAKHGRRSSIKDKRNGRTKFASSQHIERAQPSMHVLDSSGNDWMTKWHRLFQALQIEHLRSPMFFHPHPQDRDALLAYAHAGGRSSELAEITGCVGKEISKHRKKKRAGCVRCGAARPTDIDERDRQDYFTPSTVLFNEFCDEMINQYGLGRDIVTQETVTFLDYGQSEYEAAELFTVKTERGTHYARAVVMATGPGETPRIPAPFGPCSEGATHASRLKSGHLLDKHLADKIRRHQPTNVLVIGGGLTSAQITDALIRRGVSKVWLLVRSSLRVKPFDVDLPWMGKYRNKEKAAFWMADNDEGQFSTMTGFESSMLTDSFKNVQLF
;
A
#
# COMPACT_ATOMS: atom_id res chain seq x y z
N MET A 1 -36.71 -13.86 -20.27
CA MET A 1 -35.91 -12.77 -20.86
C MET A 1 -36.61 -11.48 -20.49
N TYR A 2 -36.17 -10.85 -19.41
CA TYR A 2 -36.87 -9.74 -18.75
C TYR A 2 -35.82 -8.73 -18.33
N ILE A 3 -35.89 -7.53 -18.91
CA ILE A 3 -35.05 -6.39 -18.60
C ILE A 3 -35.92 -5.40 -17.82
N PRO A 4 -35.62 -5.05 -16.56
CA PRO A 4 -36.35 -4.00 -15.85
C PRO A 4 -35.57 -2.66 -15.81
N GLN A 5 -36.03 -1.72 -16.63
CA GLN A 5 -36.74 -0.50 -16.24
C GLN A 5 -36.20 0.43 -15.12
N TRP A 6 -34.97 0.96 -15.23
CA TRP A 6 -34.50 2.09 -14.40
C TRP A 6 -34.04 3.32 -15.20
N LEU A 7 -34.53 3.51 -16.44
CA LEU A 7 -34.08 4.58 -17.34
C LEU A 7 -35.12 5.66 -17.66
N ALA A 8 -36.12 5.87 -16.81
CA ALA A 8 -37.05 6.97 -17.00
C ALA A 8 -37.46 7.57 -15.66
N THR A 9 -37.38 8.90 -15.60
CA THR A 9 -37.92 9.80 -14.56
C THR A 9 -36.91 10.24 -13.49
N MET A 10 -36.19 11.34 -13.74
CA MET A 10 -36.25 12.55 -12.90
C MET A 10 -35.51 13.72 -13.57
N MET A 11 -36.08 14.22 -14.67
CA MET A 11 -35.96 15.62 -15.07
C MET A 11 -37.37 16.16 -15.25
N ALA A 12 -37.84 16.92 -14.27
CA ALA A 12 -38.79 18.01 -14.46
C ALA A 12 -38.83 18.78 -13.14
N TRP A 13 -38.38 20.03 -13.17
CA TRP A 13 -39.03 21.22 -12.59
C TRP A 13 -38.22 22.43 -13.11
N SER A 14 -38.93 23.46 -13.56
CA SER A 14 -38.52 24.60 -14.39
C SER A 14 -39.49 25.75 -14.06
N PRO A 15 -39.29 27.04 -14.42
CA PRO A 15 -38.10 27.90 -14.58
C PRO A 15 -38.25 29.32 -13.93
N ARG A 16 -37.22 30.17 -14.15
CA ARG A 16 -37.19 31.66 -14.27
C ARG A 16 -36.56 32.45 -13.12
N LEU A 17 -35.44 33.12 -13.41
CA LEU A 17 -35.35 34.59 -13.49
C LEU A 17 -34.04 35.05 -14.18
N PHE A 18 -34.16 36.17 -14.88
CA PHE A 18 -33.25 36.88 -15.79
C PHE A 18 -31.93 37.38 -15.16
N LEU A 19 -30.80 37.45 -15.91
CA LEU A 19 -30.31 38.61 -16.69
C LEU A 19 -28.84 38.40 -17.17
N ASN A 20 -28.64 38.76 -18.44
CA ASN A 20 -27.47 39.38 -19.11
C ASN A 20 -26.15 38.63 -19.45
N ASP A 21 -25.96 38.57 -20.78
CA ASP A 21 -24.75 38.81 -21.59
C ASP A 21 -23.48 37.97 -21.32
N VAL A 22 -23.12 37.07 -22.26
CA VAL A 22 -22.25 37.37 -23.41
C VAL A 22 -22.34 36.21 -24.43
N ARG A 23 -22.45 36.57 -25.70
CA ARG A 23 -22.62 35.70 -26.88
C ARG A 23 -21.54 34.61 -27.01
N LEU A 24 -21.96 33.34 -27.10
CA LEU A 24 -21.22 32.28 -27.79
C LEU A 24 -21.89 32.05 -29.15
N HIS A 25 -21.20 32.41 -30.23
CA HIS A 25 -21.62 32.09 -31.58
C HIS A 25 -21.38 30.60 -31.85
N CYS A 26 -22.47 29.87 -32.07
CA CYS A 26 -22.51 28.56 -32.67
C CYS A 26 -22.95 28.73 -34.15
N ARG A 27 -22.14 28.26 -35.09
CA ARG A 27 -22.46 27.90 -36.49
C ARG A 27 -21.39 26.89 -36.90
N HIS A 28 -21.65 25.60 -37.11
CA HIS A 28 -22.45 25.04 -38.22
C HIS A 28 -22.34 25.92 -39.47
N ASP A 29 -21.19 25.82 -40.16
CA ASP A 29 -21.01 26.03 -41.60
C ASP A 29 -19.52 26.06 -41.96
N LEU A 30 -18.83 24.91 -41.90
CA LEU A 30 -17.54 24.70 -42.61
C LEU A 30 -17.37 23.26 -43.14
N GLU A 31 -18.47 22.53 -43.32
CA GLU A 31 -18.50 21.32 -44.17
C GLU A 31 -18.58 21.71 -45.66
N ARG A 32 -17.54 22.36 -46.21
CA ARG A 32 -17.34 22.44 -47.67
C ARG A 32 -15.98 22.97 -48.12
N ILE A 33 -14.91 22.70 -47.38
CA ILE A 33 -13.54 22.81 -47.91
C ILE A 33 -12.73 21.58 -47.42
N TRP A 34 -13.28 20.38 -47.62
CA TRP A 34 -12.64 19.11 -47.25
C TRP A 34 -12.42 18.25 -48.49
N SER A 35 -11.50 18.67 -49.35
CA SER A 35 -11.02 17.83 -50.45
C SER A 35 -9.81 18.52 -51.10
N LYS A 36 -8.63 17.89 -50.95
CA LYS A 36 -7.35 18.10 -51.68
C LYS A 36 -6.14 18.68 -50.91
N SER A 37 -6.18 18.87 -49.59
CA SER A 37 -4.97 19.20 -48.80
C SER A 37 -4.31 18.02 -48.07
N GLU A 38 -4.96 16.85 -47.98
CA GLU A 38 -4.50 15.71 -47.16
C GLU A 38 -3.36 14.85 -47.73
N ARG A 39 -2.79 15.17 -48.91
CA ARG A 39 -1.64 14.41 -49.44
C ARG A 39 -0.29 15.12 -49.38
N LYS A 40 -0.23 16.34 -48.82
CA LYS A 40 1.02 17.13 -48.77
C LYS A 40 1.48 17.55 -47.37
N VAL A 41 0.73 17.21 -46.31
CA VAL A 41 1.18 17.39 -44.91
C VAL A 41 1.76 16.11 -44.30
N LEU A 42 1.63 14.96 -44.99
CA LEU A 42 2.29 13.68 -44.64
C LEU A 42 3.79 13.63 -45.01
N ARG A 43 4.46 14.78 -45.15
CA ARG A 43 5.91 14.87 -45.36
C ARG A 43 6.52 15.99 -44.52
N MET A 44 6.31 15.94 -43.21
CA MET A 44 7.28 16.43 -42.23
C MET A 44 7.47 15.31 -41.22
N ALA A 45 8.37 14.40 -41.56
CA ALA A 45 8.79 13.30 -40.72
C ALA A 45 9.70 13.85 -39.63
N ASP A 46 9.12 14.24 -38.50
CA ASP A 46 9.68 13.77 -37.24
C ASP A 46 9.14 12.36 -37.05
N SER A 47 10.03 11.39 -36.85
CA SER A 47 9.64 9.99 -36.59
C SER A 47 8.97 9.91 -35.22
N ALA A 48 7.68 10.27 -35.15
CA ALA A 48 6.85 10.06 -33.98
C ALA A 48 6.67 8.55 -33.80
N LYS A 49 7.54 7.94 -32.98
CA LYS A 49 7.36 6.56 -32.54
C LYS A 49 5.97 6.45 -31.93
N ILE A 50 5.19 5.48 -32.41
CA ILE A 50 3.92 5.09 -31.76
C ILE A 50 4.25 4.85 -30.28
N PRO A 51 3.55 5.50 -29.34
CA PRO A 51 3.85 5.36 -27.92
C PRO A 51 3.58 3.92 -27.47
N ILE A 52 4.36 3.46 -26.50
CA ILE A 52 4.12 2.15 -25.88
C ILE A 52 2.86 2.26 -25.03
N ILE A 53 1.89 1.38 -25.29
CA ILE A 53 0.65 1.27 -24.51
C ILE A 53 0.79 0.05 -23.61
N HIS A 54 0.75 0.26 -22.30
CA HIS A 54 0.83 -0.81 -21.31
C HIS A 54 -0.57 -1.36 -20.98
N ASP A 55 -0.65 -2.65 -20.64
CA ASP A 55 -1.91 -3.22 -20.14
C ASP A 55 -2.23 -2.64 -18.76
N VAL A 56 -1.21 -2.51 -17.90
CA VAL A 56 -1.35 -1.95 -16.56
C VAL A 56 -0.22 -0.95 -16.28
N LEU A 57 -0.59 0.26 -15.85
CA LEU A 57 0.33 1.24 -15.28
C LEU A 57 0.07 1.36 -13.77
N ILE A 58 1.09 1.19 -12.94
CA ILE A 58 0.98 1.31 -11.48
C ILE A 58 1.64 2.62 -11.05
N VAL A 59 0.92 3.47 -10.33
CA VAL A 59 1.44 4.72 -9.76
C VAL A 59 1.78 4.48 -8.29
N GLY A 60 3.07 4.30 -7.99
CA GLY A 60 3.62 4.05 -6.67
C GLY A 60 4.33 2.70 -6.58
N ALA A 61 5.63 2.71 -6.27
CA ALA A 61 6.49 1.54 -6.11
C ALA A 61 6.67 1.13 -4.63
N GLY A 62 5.70 1.44 -3.78
CA GLY A 62 5.66 0.98 -2.39
C GLY A 62 5.09 -0.43 -2.23
N PRO A 63 4.83 -0.89 -0.98
CA PRO A 63 4.32 -2.24 -0.70
C PRO A 63 3.04 -2.58 -1.46
N CYS A 64 2.09 -1.64 -1.56
CA CYS A 64 0.84 -1.88 -2.28
C CYS A 64 1.05 -2.06 -3.78
N GLY A 65 1.88 -1.22 -4.41
CA GLY A 65 2.20 -1.35 -5.83
C GLY A 65 2.95 -2.64 -6.11
N LEU A 66 3.89 -3.00 -5.23
CA LEU A 66 4.64 -4.23 -5.32
C LEU A 66 3.74 -5.46 -5.18
N ALA A 67 2.79 -5.45 -4.24
CA ALA A 67 1.81 -6.51 -4.07
C ALA A 67 0.93 -6.69 -5.31
N VAL A 68 0.48 -5.60 -5.92
CA VAL A 68 -0.29 -5.64 -7.17
C VAL A 68 0.55 -6.22 -8.31
N ALA A 69 1.78 -5.75 -8.49
CA ALA A 69 2.68 -6.22 -9.53
C ALA A 69 3.00 -7.72 -9.37
N ALA A 70 3.30 -8.17 -8.15
CA ALA A 70 3.54 -9.58 -7.84
C ALA A 70 2.29 -10.41 -8.11
N ARG A 71 1.12 -9.92 -7.71
CA ARG A 71 -0.15 -10.61 -7.94
C ARG A 71 -0.52 -10.75 -9.42
N LEU A 72 -0.18 -9.76 -10.25
CA LEU A 72 -0.39 -9.82 -11.70
C LEU A 72 0.57 -10.80 -12.40
N ARG A 73 1.70 -11.13 -11.77
CA ARG A 73 2.67 -12.14 -12.25
C ARG A 73 2.47 -13.53 -11.65
N GLU A 74 1.64 -13.66 -10.60
CA GLU A 74 1.31 -14.94 -9.96
C GLU A 74 0.53 -15.83 -10.94
N GLN A 75 1.05 -17.03 -11.20
CA GLN A 75 0.48 -17.96 -12.18
C GLN A 75 -0.80 -18.64 -11.65
N THR A 76 -0.87 -18.82 -10.33
CA THR A 76 -1.94 -19.53 -9.63
C THR A 76 -2.65 -18.67 -8.59
N PRO A 77 -3.23 -17.52 -8.98
CA PRO A 77 -3.78 -16.56 -8.02
C PRO A 77 -4.96 -17.12 -7.22
N SER A 78 -5.73 -18.04 -7.79
CA SER A 78 -6.90 -18.64 -7.13
C SER A 78 -6.57 -19.76 -6.15
N ALA A 79 -5.29 -20.16 -6.04
CA ALA A 79 -4.92 -21.34 -5.29
C ALA A 79 -4.25 -20.99 -3.95
N LEU A 80 -5.07 -20.94 -2.89
CA LEU A 80 -4.57 -21.16 -1.54
C LEU A 80 -4.43 -22.68 -1.35
N PHE A 81 -3.32 -23.24 -1.81
CA PHE A 81 -3.04 -24.66 -1.62
C PHE A 81 -2.47 -24.89 -0.22
N THR A 82 -2.84 -26.00 0.41
CA THR A 82 -2.00 -26.56 1.49
C THR A 82 -0.63 -26.96 0.92
N ASP A 83 0.42 -27.00 1.75
CA ASP A 83 1.78 -27.40 1.30
C ASP A 83 1.80 -28.73 0.51
N GLU A 84 0.91 -29.66 0.87
CA GLU A 84 0.78 -30.95 0.18
C GLU A 84 0.13 -30.81 -1.20
N GLU A 85 -0.93 -30.00 -1.31
CA GLU A 85 -1.58 -29.68 -2.58
C GLU A 85 -0.66 -28.85 -3.48
N HIS A 86 0.11 -27.93 -2.90
CA HIS A 86 1.06 -27.09 -3.61
C HIS A 86 2.19 -27.95 -4.20
N ARG A 87 2.76 -28.87 -3.40
CA ARG A 87 3.76 -29.84 -3.85
C ARG A 87 3.21 -30.77 -4.94
N ARG A 88 1.98 -31.28 -4.77
CA ARG A 88 1.32 -32.11 -5.79
C ARG A 88 1.04 -31.33 -7.05
N PHE A 89 0.58 -30.08 -6.96
CA PHE A 89 0.32 -29.22 -8.10
C PHE A 89 1.61 -28.91 -8.86
N HIS A 90 2.68 -28.50 -8.18
CA HIS A 90 3.99 -28.32 -8.83
C HIS A 90 4.55 -29.61 -9.40
N TRP A 91 4.37 -30.75 -8.72
CA TRP A 91 4.75 -32.05 -9.25
C TRP A 91 3.95 -32.39 -10.51
N LEU A 92 2.64 -32.15 -10.53
CA LEU A 92 1.76 -32.33 -11.69
C LEU A 92 2.08 -31.34 -12.82
N ALA A 93 2.41 -30.10 -12.53
CA ALA A 93 2.84 -29.13 -13.54
C ALA A 93 4.18 -29.53 -14.17
N LYS A 94 5.13 -30.02 -13.37
CA LYS A 94 6.49 -30.40 -13.80
C LYS A 94 6.57 -31.79 -14.43
N HIS A 95 5.80 -32.76 -13.92
CA HIS A 95 5.85 -34.18 -14.31
C HIS A 95 4.56 -34.70 -14.95
N GLY A 96 3.44 -33.99 -14.83
CA GLY A 96 2.16 -34.36 -15.45
C GLY A 96 2.21 -34.42 -16.98
N ARG A 97 3.24 -33.80 -17.58
CA ARG A 97 3.64 -33.95 -18.99
C ARG A 97 3.92 -35.40 -19.40
N ARG A 98 4.16 -36.32 -18.45
CA ARG A 98 4.47 -37.73 -18.68
C ARG A 98 3.40 -38.69 -18.15
N SER A 99 2.31 -38.17 -17.59
CA SER A 99 1.22 -38.97 -17.04
C SER A 99 0.33 -39.49 -18.17
N SER A 100 0.48 -40.76 -18.50
CA SER A 100 -0.40 -41.43 -19.46
C SER A 100 -1.70 -41.84 -18.77
N ILE A 101 -2.84 -41.28 -19.17
CA ILE A 101 -4.14 -41.71 -18.67
C ILE A 101 -4.67 -42.82 -19.59
N LYS A 102 -4.76 -44.03 -19.05
CA LYS A 102 -5.31 -45.19 -19.77
C LYS A 102 -6.82 -45.22 -19.58
N ASP A 103 -7.56 -45.09 -20.67
CA ASP A 103 -9.01 -45.13 -20.66
C ASP A 103 -9.49 -46.57 -20.41
N LYS A 104 -10.21 -46.80 -19.30
CA LYS A 104 -10.57 -48.15 -18.82
C LYS A 104 -11.57 -48.86 -19.74
N ARG A 105 -12.31 -48.14 -20.59
CA ARG A 105 -13.39 -48.71 -21.44
C ARG A 105 -12.92 -49.23 -22.80
N ASN A 106 -11.83 -48.69 -23.32
CA ASN A 106 -11.38 -48.86 -24.70
C ASN A 106 -9.85 -48.99 -24.79
N GLY A 107 -9.14 -49.04 -23.65
CA GLY A 107 -7.72 -49.41 -23.54
C GLY A 107 -6.74 -48.39 -24.13
N ARG A 108 -7.26 -47.30 -24.71
CA ARG A 108 -6.46 -46.26 -25.36
C ARG A 108 -5.77 -45.39 -24.32
N THR A 109 -4.48 -45.21 -24.51
CA THR A 109 -3.66 -44.32 -23.69
C THR A 109 -3.73 -42.92 -24.28
N LYS A 110 -4.35 -41.98 -23.55
CA LYS A 110 -4.31 -40.57 -23.89
C LYS A 110 -3.19 -39.90 -23.08
N PHE A 111 -2.27 -39.26 -23.76
CA PHE A 111 -1.38 -38.29 -23.12
C PHE A 111 -2.19 -37.05 -22.83
N ALA A 112 -2.10 -36.51 -21.61
CA ALA A 112 -2.78 -35.27 -21.27
C ALA A 112 -2.33 -34.18 -22.25
N SER A 113 -3.26 -33.64 -23.06
CA SER A 113 -2.96 -32.50 -23.92
C SER A 113 -2.72 -31.30 -23.02
N SER A 114 -1.49 -30.81 -22.96
CA SER A 114 -1.15 -29.60 -22.25
C SER A 114 -1.75 -28.41 -23.00
N GLN A 115 -2.98 -28.02 -22.68
CA GLN A 115 -3.28 -26.60 -22.72
C GLN A 115 -2.51 -25.98 -21.56
N HIS A 116 -1.22 -25.72 -21.78
CA HIS A 116 -0.60 -24.59 -21.13
C HIS A 116 -1.42 -23.40 -21.62
N ILE A 117 -2.40 -22.96 -20.83
CA ILE A 117 -2.83 -21.59 -20.92
C ILE A 117 -1.63 -20.82 -20.35
N GLU A 118 -0.60 -20.62 -21.17
CA GLU A 118 0.34 -19.52 -20.95
C GLU A 118 -0.54 -18.28 -21.00
N ARG A 119 -1.05 -17.87 -19.84
CA ARG A 119 -1.65 -16.56 -19.72
C ARG A 119 -0.53 -15.60 -20.07
N ALA A 120 -0.65 -14.97 -21.24
CA ALA A 120 0.22 -13.87 -21.63
C ALA A 120 0.25 -12.91 -20.44
N GLN A 121 1.42 -12.72 -19.85
CA GLN A 121 1.53 -11.87 -18.68
C GLN A 121 1.28 -10.43 -19.14
N PRO A 122 0.47 -9.65 -18.42
CA PRO A 122 0.17 -8.29 -18.81
C PRO A 122 1.48 -7.49 -18.89
N SER A 123 1.59 -6.64 -19.91
CA SER A 123 2.64 -5.63 -19.95
C SER A 123 2.38 -4.62 -18.82
N MET A 124 3.41 -4.37 -18.00
CA MET A 124 3.29 -3.52 -16.82
C MET A 124 4.39 -2.47 -16.82
N HIS A 125 4.04 -1.27 -16.36
CA HIS A 125 5.00 -0.22 -16.04
C HIS A 125 4.63 0.46 -14.73
N VAL A 126 5.64 0.93 -13.99
CA VAL A 126 5.48 1.47 -12.64
C VAL A 126 6.13 2.83 -12.58
N LEU A 127 5.38 3.83 -12.11
CA LEU A 127 5.86 5.19 -11.93
C LEU A 127 5.92 5.52 -10.44
N ASP A 128 7.06 5.98 -9.95
CA ASP A 128 7.21 6.40 -8.55
C ASP A 128 8.00 7.70 -8.43
N SER A 129 7.50 8.63 -7.60
CA SER A 129 8.13 9.93 -7.40
C SER A 129 9.47 9.84 -6.65
N SER A 130 9.65 8.79 -5.84
CA SER A 130 10.72 8.69 -4.85
C SER A 130 11.98 8.02 -5.39
N GLY A 131 11.89 7.13 -6.39
CA GLY A 131 13.03 6.46 -6.99
C GLY A 131 12.66 5.55 -8.16
N ASN A 132 13.69 4.97 -8.78
CA ASN A 132 13.59 4.02 -9.90
C ASN A 132 13.72 2.56 -9.44
N ASP A 133 13.43 2.29 -8.16
CA ASP A 133 13.46 0.95 -7.59
C ASP A 133 12.31 0.78 -6.61
N TRP A 134 11.89 -0.46 -6.41
CA TRP A 134 10.86 -0.80 -5.45
C TRP A 134 11.27 -0.38 -4.04
N MET A 135 10.27 -0.03 -3.23
CA MET A 135 10.44 0.25 -1.80
C MET A 135 11.37 1.44 -1.49
N THR A 136 11.80 2.23 -2.48
CA THR A 136 12.79 3.33 -2.29
C THR A 136 12.42 4.29 -1.15
N LYS A 137 11.16 4.77 -1.12
CA LYS A 137 10.67 5.67 -0.06
C LYS A 137 10.70 4.99 1.32
N TRP A 138 10.35 3.71 1.37
CA TRP A 138 10.32 2.91 2.59
C TRP A 138 11.73 2.68 3.14
N HIS A 139 12.67 2.23 2.30
CA HIS A 139 14.08 2.07 2.67
C HIS A 139 14.67 3.38 3.23
N ARG A 140 14.40 4.50 2.54
CA ARG A 140 14.83 5.83 2.98
C ARG A 140 14.31 6.20 4.36
N LEU A 141 13.00 6.01 4.60
CA LEU A 141 12.37 6.34 5.87
C LEU A 141 12.81 5.40 7.00
N PHE A 142 12.90 4.10 6.74
CA PHE A 142 13.41 3.12 7.70
C PHE A 142 14.82 3.46 8.16
N GLN A 143 15.70 3.82 7.22
CA GLN A 143 17.06 4.24 7.53
C GLN A 143 17.11 5.59 8.28
N ALA A 144 16.31 6.57 7.85
CA ALA A 144 16.28 7.89 8.49
C ALA A 144 15.78 7.82 9.95
N LEU A 145 14.77 6.99 10.19
CA LEU A 145 14.13 6.79 11.50
C LEU A 145 14.78 5.68 12.33
N GLN A 146 15.81 5.00 11.81
CA GLN A 146 16.48 3.87 12.46
C GLN A 146 15.49 2.80 12.95
N ILE A 147 14.58 2.41 12.07
CA ILE A 147 13.61 1.35 12.34
C ILE A 147 14.35 0.02 12.24
N GLU A 148 14.49 -0.67 13.37
CA GLU A 148 15.18 -1.98 13.44
C GLU A 148 14.23 -3.14 13.15
N HIS A 149 12.99 -3.03 13.65
CA HIS A 149 11.91 -3.98 13.41
C HIS A 149 10.70 -3.24 12.89
N LEU A 150 9.93 -3.91 12.03
CA LEU A 150 8.64 -3.40 11.61
C LEU A 150 7.69 -3.28 12.81
N ARG A 151 6.54 -2.66 12.57
CA ARG A 151 5.42 -2.66 13.53
C ARG A 151 4.27 -3.54 13.07
N SER A 152 4.30 -3.89 11.79
CA SER A 152 3.30 -4.73 11.16
C SER A 152 3.54 -6.19 11.57
N PRO A 153 2.48 -6.92 11.93
CA PRO A 153 2.55 -8.37 12.09
C PRO A 153 3.06 -9.05 10.82
N MET A 154 3.59 -10.28 10.95
CA MET A 154 4.16 -11.05 9.85
C MET A 154 3.22 -11.18 8.65
N PHE A 155 1.91 -11.30 8.87
CA PHE A 155 0.90 -11.45 7.81
C PHE A 155 0.59 -10.16 7.03
N PHE A 156 1.24 -9.04 7.34
CA PHE A 156 1.13 -7.77 6.61
C PHE A 156 2.34 -7.57 5.70
N HIS A 157 2.35 -8.32 4.60
CA HIS A 157 3.42 -8.30 3.61
C HIS A 157 2.85 -8.30 2.19
N PRO A 158 3.64 -7.89 1.17
CA PRO A 158 3.15 -7.78 -0.22
C PRO A 158 3.03 -9.12 -0.98
N HIS A 159 3.55 -10.22 -0.43
CA HIS A 159 3.63 -11.50 -1.15
C HIS A 159 2.25 -12.10 -1.50
N PRO A 160 2.04 -12.60 -2.74
CA PRO A 160 0.72 -12.96 -3.24
C PRO A 160 0.27 -14.41 -2.98
N GLN A 161 1.15 -15.30 -2.48
CA GLN A 161 0.85 -16.74 -2.34
C GLN A 161 0.01 -17.06 -1.11
N ASP A 162 0.59 -16.90 0.08
CA ASP A 162 -0.06 -17.25 1.33
C ASP A 162 0.21 -16.20 2.41
N ARG A 163 -0.54 -16.32 3.49
CA ARG A 163 -0.53 -15.41 4.65
C ARG A 163 0.75 -15.52 5.49
N ASP A 164 1.38 -16.68 5.47
CA ASP A 164 2.51 -17.06 6.32
C ASP A 164 3.84 -16.97 5.55
N ALA A 165 3.85 -16.44 4.33
CA ALA A 165 5.00 -16.49 3.43
C ALA A 165 6.26 -15.87 4.04
N LEU A 166 6.12 -14.74 4.73
CA LEU A 166 7.25 -14.12 5.44
C LEU A 166 7.71 -14.94 6.65
N LEU A 167 6.79 -15.63 7.34
CA LEU A 167 7.10 -16.52 8.46
C LEU A 167 7.83 -17.77 7.96
N ALA A 168 7.33 -18.37 6.87
CA ALA A 168 7.97 -19.49 6.19
C ALA A 168 9.37 -19.13 5.69
N TYR A 169 9.53 -17.94 5.09
CA TYR A 169 10.82 -17.39 4.68
C TYR A 169 11.80 -17.28 5.86
N ALA A 170 11.35 -16.71 6.98
CA ALA A 170 12.17 -16.59 8.18
C ALA A 170 12.61 -17.95 8.73
N HIS A 171 11.69 -18.94 8.77
CA HIS A 171 12.00 -20.29 9.22
C HIS A 171 12.94 -21.03 8.27
N ALA A 172 12.71 -20.95 6.96
CA ALA A 172 13.54 -21.59 5.94
C ALA A 172 14.98 -21.05 5.98
N GLY A 173 15.15 -19.76 6.25
CA GLY A 173 16.46 -19.14 6.46
C GLY A 173 17.09 -19.38 7.83
N GLY A 174 16.38 -19.99 8.78
CA GLY A 174 16.85 -20.16 10.17
C GLY A 174 16.93 -18.84 10.95
N ARG A 175 16.16 -17.83 10.56
CA ARG A 175 16.23 -16.44 11.06
C ARG A 175 15.09 -16.05 11.98
N SER A 176 14.45 -17.04 12.62
CA SER A 176 13.35 -16.79 13.57
C SER A 176 13.76 -15.90 14.77
N SER A 177 15.05 -15.78 15.06
CA SER A 177 15.58 -14.87 16.09
C SER A 177 15.42 -13.38 15.76
N GLU A 178 15.16 -13.04 14.49
CA GLU A 178 14.88 -11.67 14.04
C GLU A 178 13.39 -11.31 14.13
N LEU A 179 12.57 -12.20 14.69
CA LEU A 179 11.14 -11.98 14.90
C LEU A 179 10.92 -11.50 16.34
N ALA A 180 10.37 -10.29 16.48
CA ALA A 180 10.03 -9.71 17.77
C ALA A 180 8.53 -9.88 18.07
N GLU A 181 8.17 -10.36 19.26
CA GLU A 181 6.78 -10.48 19.68
C GLU A 181 6.13 -9.09 19.83
N ILE A 182 4.91 -8.92 19.30
CA ILE A 182 4.07 -7.75 19.56
C ILE A 182 3.38 -7.96 20.91
N THR A 183 3.99 -7.44 21.98
CA THR A 183 3.49 -7.67 23.34
C THR A 183 2.16 -6.96 23.61
N GLY A 184 1.38 -7.52 24.54
CA GLY A 184 0.14 -6.90 25.02
C GLY A 184 -1.06 -7.00 24.08
N CYS A 185 -0.93 -7.69 22.94
CA CYS A 185 -2.05 -7.95 22.03
C CYS A 185 -2.63 -9.37 22.14
N VAL A 186 -1.81 -10.37 22.49
CA VAL A 186 -2.19 -11.79 22.63
C VAL A 186 -2.41 -12.17 24.09
N GLY A 187 -3.40 -13.03 24.36
CA GLY A 187 -3.59 -13.55 25.71
C GLY A 187 -4.65 -14.66 25.82
N LYS A 188 -4.67 -15.33 26.98
CA LYS A 188 -5.58 -16.46 27.25
C LYS A 188 -7.05 -16.06 27.17
N GLU A 189 -7.80 -16.73 26.28
CA GLU A 189 -9.24 -16.55 26.16
C GLU A 189 -9.92 -16.77 27.53
N ILE A 190 -10.74 -15.81 27.92
CA ILE A 190 -11.49 -15.83 29.18
C ILE A 190 -12.92 -16.26 28.85
N SER A 191 -13.37 -17.37 29.43
CA SER A 191 -14.75 -17.85 29.24
C SER A 191 -15.78 -16.75 29.60
N LYS A 192 -16.95 -16.77 28.94
CA LYS A 192 -18.04 -15.81 29.22
C LYS A 192 -18.39 -15.77 30.73
N HIS A 193 -18.37 -16.94 31.38
CA HIS A 193 -18.61 -17.06 32.82
C HIS A 193 -17.51 -16.36 33.65
N ARG A 194 -16.23 -16.53 33.28
CA ARG A 194 -15.10 -15.87 33.94
C ARG A 194 -15.05 -14.37 33.65
N LYS A 195 -15.49 -13.91 32.47
CA LYS A 195 -15.69 -12.47 32.16
C LYS A 195 -16.79 -11.87 33.04
N LYS A 196 -17.96 -12.51 33.15
CA LYS A 196 -19.07 -12.06 34.02
C LYS A 196 -18.67 -12.04 35.51
N LYS A 197 -17.92 -13.04 35.97
CA LYS A 197 -17.39 -13.10 37.34
C LYS A 197 -16.33 -12.02 37.62
N ARG A 198 -15.52 -11.65 36.63
CA ARG A 198 -14.51 -10.57 36.74
C ARG A 198 -15.10 -9.16 36.64
N ALA A 199 -16.22 -8.96 35.95
CA ALA A 199 -16.89 -7.66 35.87
C ALA A 199 -17.33 -7.09 37.23
N GLY A 200 -17.46 -7.94 38.26
CA GLY A 200 -17.70 -7.53 39.65
C GLY A 200 -16.45 -7.31 40.51
N CYS A 201 -15.24 -7.54 39.99
CA CYS A 201 -13.96 -7.36 40.70
C CYS A 201 -13.23 -6.13 40.15
N VAL A 202 -13.48 -4.96 40.72
CA VAL A 202 -12.82 -3.69 40.35
C VAL A 202 -11.35 -3.62 40.84
N ARG A 203 -10.93 -4.55 41.72
CA ARG A 203 -9.63 -4.52 42.42
C ARG A 203 -8.55 -5.44 41.87
N CYS A 204 -8.84 -6.28 40.90
CA CYS A 204 -7.84 -7.18 40.35
C CYS A 204 -7.23 -6.52 39.09
N GLY A 205 -5.98 -6.05 39.19
CA GLY A 205 -5.16 -5.53 38.08
C GLY A 205 -4.81 -6.57 37.01
N ALA A 206 -5.75 -7.47 36.70
CA ALA A 206 -5.62 -8.50 35.71
C ALA A 206 -5.61 -7.86 34.32
N ALA A 207 -4.70 -8.33 33.47
CA ALA A 207 -4.62 -7.97 32.06
C ALA A 207 -6.02 -7.95 31.43
N ARG A 208 -6.31 -6.86 30.70
CA ARG A 208 -7.56 -6.71 29.94
C ARG A 208 -7.75 -7.97 29.08
N PRO A 209 -8.99 -8.49 28.95
CA PRO A 209 -9.25 -9.59 28.03
C PRO A 209 -8.73 -9.20 26.65
N THR A 210 -7.79 -9.97 26.12
CA THR A 210 -7.26 -9.78 24.76
C THR A 210 -8.23 -10.41 23.78
N ASP A 211 -8.50 -9.73 22.67
CA ASP A 211 -9.39 -10.24 21.61
C ASP A 211 -8.68 -11.21 20.64
N ILE A 212 -7.37 -11.41 20.86
CA ILE A 212 -6.51 -12.33 20.14
C ILE A 212 -6.16 -13.50 21.06
N ASP A 213 -6.37 -14.72 20.56
CA ASP A 213 -6.17 -15.98 21.27
C ASP A 213 -4.68 -16.37 21.28
N GLU A 214 -4.24 -17.11 22.31
CA GLU A 214 -2.90 -17.72 22.38
C GLU A 214 -2.57 -18.59 21.16
N ARG A 215 -3.58 -19.19 20.53
CA ARG A 215 -3.40 -19.98 19.31
C ARG A 215 -2.86 -19.17 18.13
N ASP A 216 -3.21 -17.88 18.08
CA ASP A 216 -2.80 -16.99 17.00
C ASP A 216 -1.47 -16.27 17.34
N ARG A 217 -0.83 -16.59 18.48
CA ARG A 217 0.39 -15.90 18.97
C ARG A 217 1.48 -15.79 17.90
N GLN A 218 1.68 -16.84 17.11
CA GLN A 218 2.73 -16.91 16.10
C GLN A 218 2.56 -15.87 14.98
N ASP A 219 1.34 -15.39 14.76
CA ASP A 219 1.03 -14.36 13.76
C ASP A 219 1.42 -12.95 14.19
N TYR A 220 1.48 -12.70 15.50
CA TYR A 220 1.72 -11.38 16.09
C TYR A 220 3.18 -11.19 16.49
N PHE A 221 4.06 -11.62 15.59
CA PHE A 221 5.46 -11.23 15.57
C PHE A 221 5.68 -10.19 14.48
N THR A 222 6.75 -9.43 14.59
CA THR A 222 7.15 -8.46 13.57
C THR A 222 8.59 -8.73 13.14
N PRO A 223 8.90 -8.65 11.84
CA PRO A 223 10.23 -8.96 11.33
C PRO A 223 11.21 -7.82 11.61
N SER A 224 12.50 -8.13 11.64
CA SER A 224 13.54 -7.12 11.44
C SER A 224 13.34 -6.42 10.08
N THR A 225 13.77 -5.18 9.99
CA THR A 225 13.74 -4.43 8.73
C THR A 225 14.60 -5.09 7.67
N VAL A 226 15.73 -5.71 8.05
CA VAL A 226 16.62 -6.42 7.14
C VAL A 226 15.91 -7.64 6.54
N LEU A 227 15.33 -8.49 7.39
CA LEU A 227 14.59 -9.68 6.96
C LEU A 227 13.42 -9.32 6.01
N PHE A 228 12.68 -8.25 6.34
CA PHE A 228 11.56 -7.82 5.51
C PHE A 228 12.00 -7.28 4.14
N ASN A 229 13.09 -6.52 4.08
CA ASN A 229 13.61 -6.01 2.80
C ASN A 229 14.10 -7.16 1.92
N GLU A 230 14.86 -8.10 2.48
CA GLU A 230 15.37 -9.26 1.72
C GLU A 230 14.24 -10.18 1.25
N PHE A 231 13.16 -10.32 2.03
CA PHE A 231 11.94 -11.00 1.60
C PHE A 231 11.27 -10.29 0.41
N CYS A 232 11.24 -8.95 0.41
CA CYS A 232 10.71 -8.20 -0.72
C CYS A 232 11.61 -8.36 -1.97
N ASP A 233 12.94 -8.38 -1.79
CA ASP A 233 13.90 -8.61 -2.87
C ASP A 233 13.77 -10.01 -3.47
N GLU A 234 13.60 -11.04 -2.63
CA GLU A 234 13.32 -12.41 -3.11
C GLU A 234 12.05 -12.45 -3.95
N MET A 235 10.96 -11.84 -3.47
CA MET A 235 9.71 -11.76 -4.21
C MET A 235 9.88 -11.01 -5.54
N ILE A 236 10.59 -9.88 -5.55
CA ILE A 236 10.89 -9.12 -6.78
C ILE A 236 11.59 -10.01 -7.80
N ASN A 237 12.58 -10.79 -7.37
CA ASN A 237 13.29 -11.74 -8.22
C ASN A 237 12.39 -12.89 -8.71
N GLN A 238 11.61 -13.49 -7.80
CA GLN A 238 10.72 -14.61 -8.08
C GLN A 238 9.67 -14.28 -9.16
N TYR A 239 9.10 -13.07 -9.11
CA TYR A 239 8.06 -12.64 -10.05
C TYR A 239 8.61 -11.83 -11.25
N GLY A 240 9.93 -11.71 -11.39
CA GLY A 240 10.55 -10.99 -12.50
C GLY A 240 10.21 -9.49 -12.51
N LEU A 241 10.13 -8.87 -11.34
CA LEU A 241 9.75 -7.46 -11.15
C LEU A 241 10.98 -6.53 -11.10
N GLY A 242 12.02 -6.86 -11.88
CA GLY A 242 13.29 -6.14 -11.87
C GLY A 242 13.16 -4.64 -12.17
N ARG A 243 14.24 -3.89 -11.94
CA ARG A 243 14.27 -2.42 -11.97
C ARG A 243 13.76 -1.78 -13.27
N ASP A 244 13.85 -2.49 -14.40
CA ASP A 244 13.48 -1.96 -15.72
C ASP A 244 11.98 -1.61 -15.84
N ILE A 245 11.13 -2.10 -14.93
CA ILE A 245 9.70 -1.77 -14.93
C ILE A 245 9.37 -0.53 -14.09
N VAL A 246 10.30 -0.03 -13.25
CA VAL A 246 10.08 1.10 -12.34
C VAL A 246 10.82 2.33 -12.84
N THR A 247 10.09 3.40 -13.14
CA THR A 247 10.67 4.68 -13.54
C THR A 247 10.40 5.74 -12.48
N GLN A 248 11.43 6.55 -12.21
CA GLN A 248 11.28 7.68 -11.30
C GLN A 248 10.60 8.86 -12.00
N GLU A 249 9.27 8.94 -11.85
CA GLU A 249 8.43 10.01 -12.39
C GLU A 249 7.29 10.36 -11.44
N THR A 250 6.96 11.64 -11.40
CA THR A 250 5.84 12.22 -10.67
C THR A 250 4.63 12.38 -11.59
N VAL A 251 3.62 11.55 -11.37
CA VAL A 251 2.34 11.71 -12.06
C VAL A 251 1.67 13.02 -11.63
N THR A 252 1.37 13.88 -12.61
CA THR A 252 0.75 15.20 -12.41
C THR A 252 -0.69 15.25 -12.91
N PHE A 253 -1.06 14.35 -13.82
CA PHE A 253 -2.40 14.32 -14.42
C PHE A 253 -2.77 12.91 -14.88
N LEU A 254 -4.04 12.55 -14.70
CA LEU A 254 -4.64 11.29 -15.10
C LEU A 254 -6.01 11.59 -15.73
N ASP A 255 -6.23 11.05 -16.92
CA ASP A 255 -7.52 11.14 -17.62
C ASP A 255 -7.83 9.83 -18.33
N TYR A 256 -9.11 9.62 -18.65
CA TYR A 256 -9.60 8.42 -19.33
C TYR A 256 -10.55 8.82 -20.46
N GLY A 257 -10.25 8.39 -21.68
CA GLY A 257 -11.09 8.71 -22.83
C GLY A 257 -10.50 8.26 -24.15
N GLN A 258 -11.07 8.77 -25.24
CA GLN A 258 -10.66 8.47 -26.59
C GLN A 258 -9.22 8.94 -26.84
N SER A 259 -8.43 8.05 -27.45
CA SER A 259 -7.03 8.30 -27.78
C SER A 259 -6.87 8.40 -29.30
N GLU A 260 -5.86 9.14 -29.75
CA GLU A 260 -5.45 9.14 -31.16
C GLU A 260 -4.75 7.84 -31.58
N TYR A 261 -4.38 6.98 -30.61
CA TYR A 261 -3.58 5.77 -30.83
C TYR A 261 -4.40 4.47 -30.86
N GLU A 262 -5.56 4.40 -30.19
CA GLU A 262 -6.46 3.24 -30.21
C GLU A 262 -7.92 3.69 -30.33
N ALA A 263 -8.73 2.87 -30.99
CA ALA A 263 -10.19 3.07 -31.04
C ALA A 263 -10.87 2.82 -29.68
N ALA A 264 -10.21 2.06 -28.80
CA ALA A 264 -10.65 1.87 -27.43
C ALA A 264 -10.19 3.04 -26.56
N GLU A 265 -10.99 3.36 -25.54
CA GLU A 265 -10.61 4.36 -24.55
C GLU A 265 -9.40 3.89 -23.75
N LEU A 266 -8.48 4.82 -23.48
CA LEU A 266 -7.26 4.57 -22.74
C LEU A 266 -7.11 5.58 -21.61
N PHE A 267 -6.34 5.19 -20.60
CA PHE A 267 -5.82 6.14 -19.64
C PHE A 267 -4.64 6.91 -20.25
N THR A 268 -4.68 8.23 -20.12
CA THR A 268 -3.58 9.13 -20.43
C THR A 268 -2.99 9.64 -19.13
N VAL A 269 -1.73 9.30 -18.87
CA VAL A 269 -1.02 9.64 -17.63
C VAL A 269 0.13 10.58 -17.96
N LYS A 270 0.06 11.83 -17.48
CA LYS A 270 1.13 12.81 -17.69
C LYS A 270 2.01 12.91 -16.46
N THR A 271 3.30 13.02 -16.72
CA THR A 271 4.35 13.21 -15.73
C THR A 271 5.14 14.47 -16.05
N GLU A 272 6.11 14.81 -15.20
CA GLU A 272 7.10 15.84 -15.49
C GLU A 272 8.04 15.49 -16.65
N ARG A 273 8.07 14.22 -17.10
CA ARG A 273 8.97 13.75 -18.16
C ARG A 273 8.26 13.43 -19.48
N GLY A 274 6.96 13.15 -19.46
CA GLY A 274 6.23 12.83 -20.68
C GLY A 274 4.82 12.32 -20.43
N THR A 275 4.28 11.64 -21.44
CA THR A 275 2.94 11.07 -21.42
C THR A 275 3.03 9.55 -21.59
N HIS A 276 2.33 8.82 -20.74
CA HIS A 276 2.18 7.38 -20.76
C HIS A 276 0.73 7.01 -21.08
N TYR A 277 0.55 5.87 -21.75
CA TYR A 277 -0.76 5.34 -22.10
C TYR A 277 -0.94 3.95 -21.52
N ALA A 278 -2.12 3.67 -20.97
CA ALA A 278 -2.42 2.35 -20.43
C ALA A 278 -3.90 1.97 -20.54
N ARG A 279 -4.16 0.66 -20.60
CA ARG A 279 -5.54 0.13 -20.57
C ARG A 279 -6.14 0.18 -19.17
N ALA A 280 -5.31 0.02 -18.13
CA ALA A 280 -5.69 0.15 -16.73
C ALA A 280 -4.63 0.91 -15.93
N VAL A 281 -5.06 1.70 -14.95
CA VAL A 281 -4.18 2.40 -14.02
C VAL A 281 -4.51 1.99 -12.59
N VAL A 282 -3.48 1.66 -11.82
CA VAL A 282 -3.58 1.36 -10.38
C VAL A 282 -2.92 2.48 -9.58
N MET A 283 -3.70 3.17 -8.75
CA MET A 283 -3.19 4.23 -7.86
C MET A 283 -2.74 3.62 -6.52
N ALA A 284 -1.44 3.41 -6.36
CA ALA A 284 -0.80 2.84 -5.17
C ALA A 284 0.11 3.86 -4.45
N THR A 285 -0.33 5.12 -4.38
CA THR A 285 0.48 6.27 -3.92
C THR A 285 0.62 6.40 -2.40
N GLY A 286 0.03 5.48 -1.62
CA GLY A 286 0.05 5.52 -0.16
C GLY A 286 -0.73 6.72 0.41
N PRO A 287 -0.32 7.32 1.55
CA PRO A 287 -1.04 8.43 2.20
C PRO A 287 -1.04 9.78 1.43
N GLY A 288 -0.77 9.76 0.12
CA GLY A 288 -0.64 10.95 -0.73
C GLY A 288 0.70 11.67 -0.52
N GLU A 289 1.10 12.47 -1.52
CA GLU A 289 2.38 13.21 -1.45
C GLU A 289 2.28 14.52 -0.65
N THR A 290 1.08 15.08 -0.47
CA THR A 290 0.93 16.40 0.17
C THR A 290 0.91 16.25 1.70
N PRO A 291 1.98 16.64 2.41
CA PRO A 291 2.01 16.56 3.87
C PRO A 291 1.02 17.54 4.49
N ARG A 292 0.41 17.16 5.62
CA ARG A 292 -0.37 18.08 6.43
C ARG A 292 0.56 18.85 7.36
N ILE A 293 0.68 20.15 7.14
CA ILE A 293 1.57 21.03 7.90
C ILE A 293 0.72 21.89 8.83
N PRO A 294 0.94 21.86 10.16
CA PRO A 294 0.18 22.68 11.09
C PRO A 294 0.57 24.16 10.97
N ALA A 295 -0.40 25.06 11.10
CA ALA A 295 -0.11 26.50 11.26
C ALA A 295 0.69 26.73 12.57
N PRO A 296 1.59 27.74 12.62
CA PRO A 296 1.89 28.74 11.59
C PRO A 296 2.97 28.30 10.58
N PHE A 297 3.35 27.01 10.53
CA PHE A 297 4.45 26.54 9.68
C PHE A 297 4.03 26.49 8.21
N GLY A 298 4.96 26.86 7.32
CA GLY A 298 4.78 26.77 5.88
C GLY A 298 5.39 25.50 5.28
N PRO A 299 5.17 25.21 3.98
CA PRO A 299 5.74 24.06 3.27
C PRO A 299 7.27 23.99 3.22
N CYS A 300 7.92 25.15 3.34
CA CYS A 300 9.38 25.34 3.24
C CYS A 300 9.84 26.37 4.28
N SER A 301 9.57 26.14 5.56
CA SER A 301 10.16 26.96 6.63
C SER A 301 11.61 26.52 6.87
N GLU A 302 12.54 27.48 6.91
CA GLU A 302 13.94 27.22 7.25
C GLU A 302 14.04 26.53 8.61
N GLY A 303 14.83 25.45 8.70
CA GLY A 303 14.96 24.65 9.92
C GLY A 303 13.75 23.76 10.25
N ALA A 304 12.73 23.68 9.38
CA ALA A 304 11.58 22.78 9.55
C ALA A 304 11.51 21.77 8.41
N THR A 305 11.13 20.53 8.74
CA THR A 305 10.89 19.48 7.76
C THR A 305 9.73 18.59 8.19
N HIS A 306 8.93 18.14 7.23
CA HIS A 306 7.91 17.13 7.49
C HIS A 306 8.55 15.73 7.43
N ALA A 307 8.11 14.82 8.31
CA ALA A 307 8.68 13.47 8.43
C ALA A 307 8.69 12.69 7.10
N SER A 308 7.69 12.88 6.24
CA SER A 308 7.61 12.23 4.92
C SER A 308 8.71 12.66 3.94
N ARG A 309 9.40 13.78 4.20
CA ARG A 309 10.46 14.33 3.34
C ARG A 309 11.87 14.01 3.85
N LEU A 310 11.98 13.25 4.95
CA LEU A 310 13.28 12.83 5.48
C LEU A 310 14.06 12.04 4.44
N LYS A 311 15.33 12.40 4.26
CA LYS A 311 16.27 11.70 3.38
C LYS A 311 17.15 10.76 4.21
N SER A 312 17.66 9.70 3.57
CA SER A 312 18.58 8.74 4.18
C SER A 312 19.76 9.45 4.84
N GLY A 313 19.96 9.26 6.14
CA GLY A 313 21.03 9.92 6.90
C GLY A 313 20.76 11.37 7.32
N HIS A 314 19.75 12.03 6.76
CA HIS A 314 19.40 13.44 6.99
C HIS A 314 18.26 13.62 8.00
N LEU A 315 18.22 12.84 9.08
CA LEU A 315 17.33 13.17 10.21
C LEU A 315 17.72 14.53 10.82
N LEU A 316 19.01 14.80 10.86
CA LEU A 316 19.58 16.08 11.27
C LEU A 316 19.96 16.86 10.01
N ASP A 317 19.64 18.15 9.95
CA ASP A 317 20.24 19.02 8.95
C ASP A 317 21.73 19.22 9.25
N LYS A 318 22.48 19.74 8.26
CA LYS A 318 23.93 19.92 8.39
C LYS A 318 24.27 20.85 9.55
N HIS A 319 23.47 21.90 9.75
CA HIS A 319 23.66 22.90 10.79
C HIS A 319 23.54 22.30 12.20
N LEU A 320 22.48 21.53 12.44
CA LEU A 320 22.24 20.82 13.69
C LEU A 320 23.33 19.77 13.94
N ALA A 321 23.71 19.00 12.92
CA ALA A 321 24.79 18.02 13.02
C ALA A 321 26.14 18.68 13.37
N ASP A 322 26.45 19.83 12.78
CA ASP A 322 27.68 20.57 13.07
C ASP A 322 27.68 21.16 14.50
N LYS A 323 26.53 21.63 14.99
CA LYS A 323 26.37 22.06 16.39
C LYS A 323 26.59 20.91 17.36
N ILE A 324 26.02 19.74 17.10
CA ILE A 324 26.21 18.53 17.92
C ILE A 324 27.70 18.15 17.95
N ARG A 325 28.37 18.15 16.79
CA ARG A 325 29.81 17.82 16.69
C ARG A 325 30.69 18.80 17.47
N ARG A 326 30.27 20.06 17.61
CA ARG A 326 30.94 21.10 18.39
C ARG A 326 30.51 21.12 19.86
N HIS A 327 29.73 20.14 20.32
CA HIS A 327 29.15 20.07 21.66
C HIS A 327 28.37 21.32 22.06
N GLN A 328 27.75 21.99 21.08
CA GLN A 328 26.91 23.15 21.34
C GLN A 328 25.50 22.73 21.73
N PRO A 329 24.81 23.50 22.59
CA PRO A 329 23.41 23.25 22.91
C PRO A 329 22.54 23.24 21.66
N THR A 330 21.74 22.19 21.52
CA THR A 330 20.81 22.00 20.40
C THR A 330 19.39 21.73 20.87
N ASN A 331 18.45 22.32 20.16
CA ASN A 331 17.05 22.41 20.54
C ASN A 331 16.19 22.02 19.33
N VAL A 332 15.37 20.98 19.47
CA VAL A 332 14.48 20.51 18.39
C VAL A 332 13.05 20.36 18.88
N LEU A 333 12.10 20.90 18.13
CA LEU A 333 10.67 20.72 18.35
C LEU A 333 10.14 19.65 17.38
N VAL A 334 9.53 18.60 17.92
CA VAL A 334 8.83 17.56 17.16
C VAL A 334 7.33 17.75 17.39
N ILE A 335 6.56 17.85 16.30
CA ILE A 335 5.11 18.07 16.37
C ILE A 335 4.38 16.81 15.88
N GLY A 336 3.56 16.22 16.75
CA GLY A 336 2.75 15.05 16.44
C GLY A 336 2.67 14.09 17.62
N GLY A 337 1.55 13.37 17.74
CA GLY A 337 1.31 12.39 18.82
C GLY A 337 1.30 10.93 18.36
N GLY A 338 1.85 10.65 17.17
CA GLY A 338 1.85 9.31 16.58
C GLY A 338 3.21 8.62 16.68
N LEU A 339 3.29 7.40 16.14
CA LEU A 339 4.53 6.60 16.16
C LEU A 339 5.71 7.30 15.48
N THR A 340 5.47 7.97 14.36
CA THR A 340 6.53 8.68 13.64
C THR A 340 7.18 9.77 14.49
N SER A 341 6.41 10.51 15.30
CA SER A 341 6.99 11.55 16.16
C SER A 341 7.75 10.95 17.35
N ALA A 342 7.29 9.82 17.89
CA ALA A 342 8.04 9.07 18.91
C ALA A 342 9.38 8.55 18.37
N GLN A 343 9.38 7.95 17.19
CA GLN A 343 10.59 7.46 16.52
C GLN A 343 11.58 8.59 16.22
N ILE A 344 11.10 9.72 15.69
CA ILE A 344 11.94 10.90 15.46
C ILE A 344 12.53 11.40 16.79
N THR A 345 11.72 11.51 17.84
CA THR A 345 12.18 11.99 19.15
C THR A 345 13.27 11.09 19.71
N ASP A 346 13.06 9.78 19.72
CA ASP A 346 14.05 8.80 20.16
C ASP A 346 15.35 8.89 19.33
N ALA A 347 15.24 8.91 18.00
CA ALA A 347 16.40 8.98 17.13
C ALA A 347 17.18 10.31 17.27
N LEU A 348 16.51 11.43 17.53
CA LEU A 348 17.16 12.73 17.80
C LEU A 348 17.95 12.69 19.12
N ILE A 349 17.35 12.14 20.18
CA ILE A 349 18.00 12.01 21.49
C ILE A 349 19.25 11.12 21.36
N ARG A 350 19.13 9.94 20.73
CA ARG A 350 20.26 9.02 20.51
C ARG A 350 21.39 9.64 19.69
N ARG A 351 21.08 10.61 18.81
CA ARG A 351 22.08 11.34 18.01
C ARG A 351 22.70 12.55 18.73
N GLY A 352 22.38 12.78 20.00
CA GLY A 352 23.04 13.80 20.82
C GLY A 352 22.39 15.19 20.74
N VAL A 353 21.14 15.30 20.30
CA VAL A 353 20.38 16.55 20.46
C VAL A 353 20.22 16.84 21.95
N SER A 354 20.59 18.04 22.39
CA SER A 354 20.64 18.39 23.81
C SER A 354 19.26 18.47 24.45
N LYS A 355 18.27 18.96 23.70
CA LYS A 355 16.88 19.06 24.17
C LYS A 355 15.89 18.87 23.03
N VAL A 356 14.96 17.95 23.23
CA VAL A 356 13.85 17.69 22.30
C VAL A 356 12.53 17.98 22.99
N TRP A 357 11.70 18.83 22.39
CA TRP A 357 10.31 19.06 22.81
C TRP A 357 9.39 18.26 21.91
N LEU A 358 8.55 17.43 22.50
CA LEU A 358 7.53 16.69 21.78
C LEU A 358 6.16 17.31 22.03
N LEU A 359 5.66 18.06 21.05
CA LEU A 359 4.38 18.73 21.14
C LEU A 359 3.27 17.81 20.63
N VAL A 360 2.37 17.45 21.55
CA VAL A 360 1.21 16.58 21.29
C VAL A 360 -0.08 17.33 21.61
N ARG A 361 -1.12 17.09 20.79
CA ARG A 361 -2.44 17.72 20.99
C ARG A 361 -3.32 17.01 22.02
N SER A 362 -2.94 15.79 22.39
CA SER A 362 -3.75 14.88 23.20
C SER A 362 -2.85 14.04 24.11
N SER A 363 -3.45 13.41 25.13
CA SER A 363 -2.75 12.46 25.98
C SER A 363 -2.14 11.33 25.17
N LEU A 364 -0.95 10.90 25.60
CA LEU A 364 -0.20 9.84 24.95
C LEU A 364 -0.86 8.48 25.16
N ARG A 365 -0.87 7.66 24.11
CA ARG A 365 -1.48 6.33 24.12
C ARG A 365 -0.47 5.29 23.66
N VAL A 366 -0.33 4.22 24.44
CA VAL A 366 0.43 3.03 24.08
C VAL A 366 -0.56 1.99 23.58
N LYS A 367 -0.44 1.60 22.31
CA LYS A 367 -1.25 0.54 21.71
C LYS A 367 -0.35 -0.34 20.82
N PRO A 368 -0.63 -1.64 20.71
CA PRO A 368 0.08 -2.50 19.78
C PRO A 368 -0.21 -2.14 18.30
N PHE A 369 -1.40 -1.60 18.02
CA PHE A 369 -1.84 -1.23 16.67
C PHE A 369 -2.56 0.12 16.68
N ASP A 370 -2.60 0.76 15.50
CA ASP A 370 -3.36 2.00 15.25
C ASP A 370 -4.88 1.77 15.12
N VAL A 371 -5.30 0.51 15.21
CA VAL A 371 -6.70 0.05 15.27
C VAL A 371 -6.90 -0.78 16.52
N ASP A 372 -8.12 -0.85 17.02
CA ASP A 372 -8.41 -1.67 18.20
C ASP A 372 -8.32 -3.17 17.87
N LEU A 373 -8.02 -3.99 18.88
CA LEU A 373 -7.78 -5.44 18.74
C LEU A 373 -8.89 -6.22 17.99
N PRO A 374 -10.20 -5.87 18.06
CA PRO A 374 -11.23 -6.53 17.27
C PRO A 374 -10.96 -6.51 15.76
N TRP A 375 -10.29 -5.48 15.25
CA TRP A 375 -9.90 -5.35 13.83
C TRP A 375 -8.72 -6.23 13.45
N MET A 376 -7.97 -6.70 14.44
CA MET A 376 -6.74 -7.46 14.25
C MET A 376 -6.92 -8.95 14.51
N GLY A 377 -7.96 -9.37 15.23
CA GLY A 377 -8.18 -10.77 15.65
C GLY A 377 -9.49 -11.38 15.16
N LYS A 378 -10.07 -12.25 16.00
CA LYS A 378 -11.26 -13.07 15.72
C LYS A 378 -12.47 -12.29 15.22
N TYR A 379 -12.66 -11.05 15.67
CA TYR A 379 -13.82 -10.23 15.33
C TYR A 379 -13.65 -9.42 14.04
N ARG A 380 -12.50 -9.51 13.37
CA ARG A 380 -12.18 -8.71 12.18
C ARG A 380 -13.23 -8.79 11.09
N ASN A 381 -13.76 -10.00 10.81
CA ASN A 381 -14.76 -10.17 9.76
C ASN A 381 -16.10 -9.52 10.13
N LYS A 382 -16.45 -9.48 11.43
CA LYS A 382 -17.64 -8.81 11.92
C LYS A 382 -17.49 -7.28 11.78
N GLU A 383 -16.34 -6.74 12.17
CA GLU A 383 -16.07 -5.30 12.05
C GLU A 383 -16.03 -4.86 10.57
N LYS A 384 -15.38 -5.65 9.71
CA LYS A 384 -15.42 -5.42 8.25
C LYS A 384 -16.83 -5.49 7.69
N ALA A 385 -17.65 -6.45 8.10
CA ALA A 385 -19.03 -6.54 7.66
C ALA A 385 -19.83 -5.32 8.12
N ALA A 386 -19.68 -4.89 9.37
CA ALA A 386 -20.34 -3.68 9.87
C ALA A 386 -19.94 -2.44 9.06
N PHE A 387 -18.65 -2.30 8.74
CA PHE A 387 -18.14 -1.22 7.88
C PHE A 387 -18.77 -1.27 6.48
N TRP A 388 -18.72 -2.40 5.78
CA TRP A 388 -19.22 -2.49 4.40
C TRP A 388 -20.75 -2.45 4.28
N MET A 389 -21.47 -2.77 5.37
CA MET A 389 -22.93 -2.74 5.42
C MET A 389 -23.49 -1.39 5.88
N ALA A 390 -22.65 -0.42 6.24
CA ALA A 390 -23.12 0.90 6.62
C ALA A 390 -23.69 1.64 5.39
N ASP A 391 -24.88 2.22 5.56
CA ASP A 391 -25.67 2.81 4.47
C ASP A 391 -25.04 4.05 3.84
N ASN A 392 -24.13 4.72 4.55
CA ASN A 392 -23.47 5.96 4.10
C ASN A 392 -22.06 6.12 4.71
N ASP A 393 -21.32 7.09 4.18
CA ASP A 393 -19.94 7.40 4.58
C ASP A 393 -19.83 7.79 6.06
N GLU A 394 -20.82 8.49 6.62
CA GLU A 394 -20.86 8.86 8.04
C GLU A 394 -21.00 7.62 8.94
N GLY A 395 -21.84 6.66 8.53
CA GLY A 395 -22.02 5.38 9.16
C GLY A 395 -20.72 4.57 9.11
N GLN A 396 -20.07 4.50 7.95
CA GLN A 396 -18.75 3.87 7.81
C GLN A 396 -17.73 4.51 8.75
N PHE A 397 -17.64 5.84 8.78
CA PHE A 397 -16.74 6.57 9.67
C PHE A 397 -17.03 6.29 11.16
N SER A 398 -18.29 6.16 11.55
CA SER A 398 -18.68 5.84 12.92
C SER A 398 -18.25 4.42 13.35
N THR A 399 -18.21 3.47 12.42
CA THR A 399 -17.67 2.12 12.69
C THR A 399 -16.15 2.12 12.90
N MET A 400 -15.46 3.15 12.44
CA MET A 400 -14.03 3.36 12.66
C MET A 400 -13.71 4.03 14.01
N THR A 401 -14.65 4.01 14.96
CA THR A 401 -14.37 4.40 16.34
C THR A 401 -13.26 3.51 16.93
N GLY A 402 -12.10 4.11 17.25
CA GLY A 402 -10.91 3.39 17.71
C GLY A 402 -9.70 3.44 16.76
N PHE A 403 -9.89 3.92 15.52
CA PHE A 403 -8.81 4.22 14.57
C PHE A 403 -8.15 5.54 14.95
N GLU A 404 -7.29 5.48 15.97
CA GLU A 404 -6.54 6.63 16.44
C GLU A 404 -5.05 6.31 16.41
N SER A 405 -4.25 7.28 15.97
CA SER A 405 -2.80 7.13 16.02
C SER A 405 -2.35 6.86 17.45
N SER A 406 -1.68 5.73 17.63
CA SER A 406 -0.98 5.41 18.86
C SER A 406 0.44 5.98 18.82
N MET A 407 1.05 6.20 19.98
CA MET A 407 2.35 6.84 20.08
C MET A 407 3.49 5.84 20.25
N LEU A 408 3.27 4.75 21.00
CA LEU A 408 4.32 3.83 21.43
C LEU A 408 3.86 2.37 21.28
N THR A 409 4.76 1.52 20.81
CA THR A 409 4.76 0.07 21.10
C THR A 409 5.59 -0.18 22.37
N ASP A 410 5.39 -1.30 23.04
CA ASP A 410 6.04 -1.63 24.33
C ASP A 410 7.58 -1.53 24.32
N SER A 411 8.20 -1.59 23.13
CA SER A 411 9.64 -1.40 22.89
C SER A 411 10.17 -0.01 23.27
N PHE A 412 9.30 1.00 23.40
CA PHE A 412 9.68 2.39 23.71
C PHE A 412 9.43 2.81 25.18
N LYS A 413 9.21 1.85 26.09
CA LYS A 413 8.96 2.11 27.53
C LYS A 413 10.07 2.91 28.24
N ASN A 414 11.26 3.04 27.64
CA ASN A 414 12.41 3.72 28.24
C ASN A 414 12.54 5.21 27.87
N VAL A 415 11.62 5.77 27.06
CA VAL A 415 11.61 7.23 26.82
C VAL A 415 10.92 7.90 28.02
N GLN A 416 11.71 8.44 28.95
CA GLN A 416 11.19 9.33 30.00
C GLN A 416 10.65 10.60 29.32
N LEU A 417 9.32 10.67 29.21
CA LEU A 417 8.60 11.87 28.80
C LEU A 417 8.26 12.65 30.07
N PHE A 418 8.90 13.82 30.23
CA PHE A 418 8.58 14.78 31.29
C PHE A 418 7.41 15.68 30.88
#